data_AF-A0A0R0EW86-F1
#
_entry.id   AF-A0A0R0EW86-F1
#
_cell.length_a   1.000
_cell.length_b   1.000
_cell.length_c   1.000
_cell.angle_alpha   90.00
_cell.angle_beta   90.00
_cell.angle_gamma   90.00
#
_symmetry.space_group_name_H-M   'P 1'
#
loop_
_entity.id
_entity.type
_entity.pdbx_description
1 polymer ?
#
loop_
_entity_poly.entity_id
_entity_poly.type
_entity_poly.pdbx_seq_one_letter_code
_entity_poly.pdbx_strand_id
1 'polypeptide(L)'
;MGCGSWMRLENNPSFVPSLRESVGVVPTEEHTVIELTGTDRPGLLSEICAVLTDLHCNVVTAEIWTHNTRAAAVVHVTDDSSGCAIKDPSRLSTIRDLLSNVLRGSNDPKTARTTLSPHGVTNRDRRLHQIMFADRDYERIERAGQEELRDRDKRPLPHVTVGDCVEKDYTVVTMRAQDRPKLLFDIVCTLTDMQYVVFHGVVKTLRMEAFQEFYIRHVDGFPISSEAERERLMQCLEAAIERRASEGMGLELCTEDRVGLLSDITRTFRENSLCIKRAEISTEEGKARDTFYVTDVTGNPVDPKIIDSIRRQIGDKVLKVKHNSNLSPKPPQPTTIGFLLGNFFKARSFQNFKLIKSYS
;
A
#
# COMPACT_ATOMS: atom_id res chain seq x y z
N MET A 1 -49.06 -35.56 -16.57
CA MET A 1 -49.39 -34.16 -16.94
C MET A 1 -49.58 -33.39 -15.65
N GLY A 2 -48.55 -32.70 -15.19
CA GLY A 2 -48.57 -31.89 -13.97
C GLY A 2 -48.09 -30.49 -14.31
N CYS A 3 -48.99 -29.53 -14.21
CA CYS A 3 -48.79 -28.12 -14.51
C CYS A 3 -47.89 -27.49 -13.43
N GLY A 4 -46.65 -27.16 -13.78
CA GLY A 4 -45.74 -26.40 -12.92
C GLY A 4 -45.95 -24.91 -13.12
N SER A 5 -46.55 -24.26 -12.13
CA SER A 5 -46.71 -22.81 -12.05
C SER A 5 -45.34 -22.13 -11.97
N TRP A 6 -45.08 -21.24 -12.94
CA TRP A 6 -43.94 -20.32 -12.93
C TRP A 6 -44.30 -19.12 -12.06
N MET A 7 -43.55 -18.89 -10.98
CA MET A 7 -43.65 -17.64 -10.21
C MET A 7 -42.44 -16.76 -10.53
N ARG A 8 -42.66 -15.79 -11.43
CA ARG A 8 -41.84 -14.57 -11.55
C ARG A 8 -41.89 -13.83 -10.22
N LEU A 9 -40.74 -13.45 -9.69
CA LEU A 9 -40.64 -12.36 -8.72
C LEU A 9 -40.12 -11.13 -9.46
N GLU A 10 -41.06 -10.22 -9.75
CA GLU A 10 -40.81 -8.91 -10.34
C GLU A 10 -40.18 -7.93 -9.33
N ASN A 11 -39.46 -6.97 -9.91
CA ASN A 11 -38.72 -5.86 -9.32
C ASN A 11 -39.52 -4.96 -8.37
N ASN A 12 -38.86 -4.48 -7.29
CA ASN A 12 -38.70 -3.05 -6.90
C ASN A 12 -38.24 -2.93 -5.42
N PRO A 13 -37.77 -1.77 -4.93
CA PRO A 13 -36.76 -0.84 -5.46
C PRO A 13 -35.70 -0.49 -4.37
N SER A 14 -34.61 0.19 -4.77
CA SER A 14 -33.76 1.07 -3.94
C SER A 14 -33.32 0.55 -2.55
N PHE A 15 -32.20 -0.18 -2.50
CA PHE A 15 -31.40 -0.29 -1.27
C PHE A 15 -30.09 0.45 -1.47
N VAL A 16 -30.00 1.65 -0.89
CA VAL A 16 -28.72 2.34 -0.64
C VAL A 16 -28.18 1.75 0.67
N PRO A 17 -27.04 1.04 0.69
CA PRO A 17 -26.51 0.55 1.96
C PRO A 17 -25.88 1.73 2.70
N SER A 18 -26.52 2.13 3.80
CA SER A 18 -25.98 3.09 4.77
C SER A 18 -24.68 2.54 5.37
N LEU A 19 -23.64 3.34 5.27
CA LEU A 19 -22.33 3.12 5.88
C LEU A 19 -22.45 3.17 7.42
N ARG A 20 -22.62 2.01 8.08
CA ARG A 20 -22.35 1.82 9.51
C ARG A 20 -22.44 0.35 9.90
N GLU A 21 -21.31 -0.23 10.27
CA GLU A 21 -21.06 -0.88 11.58
C GLU A 21 -19.98 -1.96 11.46
N SER A 22 -18.79 -1.55 11.89
CA SER A 22 -17.60 -2.35 12.15
C SER A 22 -17.82 -3.31 13.31
N VAL A 23 -17.40 -4.57 13.16
CA VAL A 23 -17.26 -5.54 14.24
C VAL A 23 -16.27 -4.99 15.28
N GLY A 24 -16.67 -5.02 16.55
CA GLY A 24 -16.04 -4.32 17.67
C GLY A 24 -14.58 -4.68 17.92
N VAL A 25 -13.68 -3.82 17.43
CA VAL A 25 -12.59 -3.29 18.23
C VAL A 25 -12.98 -1.84 18.48
N VAL A 26 -13.23 -1.45 19.73
CA VAL A 26 -13.34 -0.03 20.07
C VAL A 26 -12.01 0.59 19.65
N PRO A 27 -11.95 1.51 18.68
CA PRO A 27 -10.71 2.18 18.36
C PRO A 27 -10.28 2.90 19.63
N THR A 28 -9.16 2.52 20.23
CA THR A 28 -8.58 3.35 21.26
C THR A 28 -8.22 4.69 20.60
N GLU A 29 -8.76 5.78 21.13
CA GLU A 29 -8.56 7.16 20.65
C GLU A 29 -7.13 7.67 20.94
N GLU A 30 -6.12 6.83 20.69
CA GLU A 30 -4.75 7.11 21.12
C GLU A 30 -4.06 8.09 20.15
N HIS A 31 -4.46 8.10 18.88
CA HIS A 31 -3.77 8.86 17.84
C HIS A 31 -4.71 9.56 16.86
N THR A 32 -4.26 10.70 16.34
CA THR A 32 -4.86 11.37 15.18
C THR A 32 -4.25 10.81 13.90
N VAL A 33 -5.08 10.44 12.93
CA VAL A 33 -4.62 9.92 11.64
C VAL A 33 -4.55 11.05 10.62
N ILE A 34 -3.40 11.18 9.96
CA ILE A 34 -3.14 12.09 8.85
C ILE A 34 -2.90 11.27 7.59
N GLU A 35 -3.74 11.48 6.58
CA GLU A 35 -3.59 10.89 5.25
C GLU A 35 -3.14 11.97 4.28
N LEU A 36 -2.05 11.72 3.56
CA LEU A 36 -1.43 12.65 2.63
C LEU A 36 -1.35 11.99 1.26
N THR A 37 -1.64 12.74 0.20
CA THR A 37 -1.39 12.35 -1.19
C THR A 37 -1.05 13.57 -2.01
N GLY A 38 -0.14 13.41 -2.98
CA GLY A 38 0.30 14.48 -3.86
C GLY A 38 1.36 14.03 -4.86
N THR A 39 2.04 14.99 -5.48
CA THR A 39 3.16 14.74 -6.39
C THR A 39 4.45 14.63 -5.60
N ASP A 40 5.20 13.54 -5.80
CA ASP A 40 6.48 13.33 -5.15
C ASP A 40 7.54 14.32 -5.67
N ARG A 41 8.44 14.74 -4.78
CA ARG A 41 9.61 15.55 -5.11
C ARG A 41 10.73 15.36 -4.08
N PRO A 42 12.01 15.54 -4.47
CA PRO A 42 13.12 15.51 -3.52
C PRO A 42 12.87 16.45 -2.32
N GLY A 43 12.99 15.91 -1.11
CA GLY A 43 12.81 16.66 0.13
C GLY A 43 11.38 16.79 0.65
N LEU A 44 10.35 16.29 -0.07
CA LEU A 44 8.95 16.39 0.35
C LEU A 44 8.71 15.84 1.77
N LEU A 45 9.21 14.62 2.05
CA LEU A 45 9.02 14.01 3.37
C LEU A 45 9.70 14.83 4.48
N SER A 46 10.88 15.40 4.20
CA SER A 46 11.58 16.27 5.15
C SER A 46 10.80 17.54 5.46
N GLU A 47 10.15 18.15 4.47
CA GLU A 47 9.29 19.33 4.66
C GLU A 47 8.02 18.98 5.47
N ILE A 48 7.40 17.83 5.19
CA ILE A 48 6.25 17.33 5.97
C ILE A 48 6.65 17.10 7.43
N CYS A 49 7.77 16.42 7.68
CA CYS A 49 8.24 16.13 9.03
C CYS A 49 8.63 17.40 9.80
N ALA A 50 9.20 18.40 9.11
CA ALA A 50 9.49 19.71 9.71
C ALA A 50 8.21 20.42 10.17
N VAL A 51 7.16 20.46 9.32
CA VAL A 51 5.86 21.05 9.70
C VAL A 51 5.22 20.31 10.88
N LEU A 52 5.24 18.97 10.87
CA LEU A 52 4.70 18.19 11.99
C LEU A 52 5.44 18.49 13.31
N THR A 53 6.77 18.60 13.24
CA THR A 53 7.60 18.92 14.41
C THR A 53 7.32 20.33 14.93
N ASP A 54 7.24 21.33 14.05
CA ASP A 54 6.94 22.73 14.40
C ASP A 54 5.54 22.89 15.04
N LEU A 55 4.59 22.04 14.65
CA LEU A 55 3.24 22.00 15.23
C LEU A 55 3.13 21.09 16.46
N HIS A 56 4.26 20.68 17.04
CA HIS A 56 4.34 19.80 18.21
C HIS A 56 3.54 18.50 18.02
N CYS A 57 3.55 17.94 16.80
CA CYS A 57 3.00 16.62 16.52
C CYS A 57 4.09 15.58 16.69
N ASN A 58 3.92 14.68 17.64
CA ASN A 58 4.76 13.50 17.79
C ASN A 58 4.29 12.40 16.84
N VAL A 59 5.17 11.92 15.95
CA VAL A 59 4.86 10.86 14.97
C VAL A 59 5.08 9.51 15.63
N VAL A 60 4.01 8.77 15.92
CA VAL A 60 4.09 7.45 16.59
C VAL A 60 4.33 6.35 15.57
N THR A 61 3.60 6.40 14.45
CA THR A 61 3.82 5.48 13.34
C THR A 61 3.56 6.18 12.02
N ALA A 62 4.22 5.76 10.96
CA ALA A 62 3.91 6.22 9.61
C ALA A 62 4.23 5.13 8.57
N GLU A 63 3.51 5.16 7.46
CA GLU A 63 3.83 4.38 6.27
C GLU A 63 3.75 5.33 5.08
N ILE A 64 4.84 5.41 4.30
CA ILE A 64 4.99 6.34 3.18
C ILE A 64 5.41 5.56 1.94
N TRP A 65 4.69 5.72 0.83
CA TRP A 65 5.03 5.14 -0.47
C TRP A 65 5.15 6.22 -1.54
N THR A 66 6.06 6.00 -2.48
CA THR A 66 6.11 6.74 -3.74
C THR A 66 6.07 5.75 -4.90
N HIS A 67 5.32 6.07 -5.96
CA HIS A 67 5.34 5.31 -7.21
C HIS A 67 5.09 6.26 -8.38
N ASN A 68 5.81 6.06 -9.48
CA ASN A 68 5.86 6.99 -10.60
C ASN A 68 6.22 8.43 -10.15
N THR A 69 5.24 9.34 -10.13
CA THR A 69 5.39 10.72 -9.65
C THR A 69 4.48 11.03 -8.47
N ARG A 70 3.83 10.02 -7.89
CA ARG A 70 2.87 10.17 -6.81
C ARG A 70 3.48 9.75 -5.48
N ALA A 71 3.09 10.45 -4.42
CA ALA A 71 3.42 10.12 -3.05
C ALA A 71 2.12 9.95 -2.24
N ALA A 72 2.11 8.99 -1.33
CA ALA A 72 1.07 8.83 -0.34
C ALA A 72 1.65 8.48 1.02
N ALA A 73 1.03 8.99 2.09
CA ALA A 73 1.41 8.67 3.46
C ALA A 73 0.18 8.50 4.36
N VAL A 74 0.27 7.56 5.30
CA VAL A 74 -0.66 7.42 6.43
C VAL A 74 0.16 7.54 7.70
N VAL A 75 -0.09 8.59 8.47
CA VAL A 75 0.71 8.98 9.65
C VAL A 75 -0.20 9.00 10.87
N HIS A 76 0.20 8.32 11.94
CA HIS A 76 -0.44 8.40 13.24
C HIS A 76 0.36 9.35 14.11
N VAL A 77 -0.29 10.41 14.59
CA VAL A 77 0.33 11.45 15.41
C VAL A 77 -0.35 11.59 16.76
N THR A 78 0.42 12.00 17.74
CA THR A 78 -0.03 12.47 19.05
C THR A 78 0.40 13.90 19.26
N ASP A 79 -0.25 14.58 20.18
CA ASP A 79 0.26 15.83 20.71
C ASP A 79 1.50 15.56 21.58
N ASP A 80 2.61 16.25 21.33
CA ASP A 80 3.86 16.11 22.09
C ASP A 80 3.67 16.37 23.60
N SER A 81 2.87 17.37 23.96
CA SER A 81 2.72 17.78 25.37
C SER A 81 1.86 16.82 26.20
N SER A 82 0.83 16.22 25.60
CA SER A 82 -0.14 15.37 26.29
C SER A 82 -0.01 13.88 25.97
N GLY A 83 0.74 13.51 24.92
CA GLY A 83 0.85 12.14 24.42
C GLY A 83 -0.46 11.56 23.88
N CYS A 84 -1.49 12.38 23.71
CA CYS A 84 -2.85 11.97 23.32
C CYS A 84 -3.17 12.38 21.87
N ALA A 85 -4.25 11.84 21.31
CA ALA A 85 -4.78 12.29 20.03
C ALA A 85 -5.08 13.80 20.05
N ILE A 86 -4.73 14.48 18.96
CA ILE A 86 -5.04 15.89 18.72
C ILE A 86 -6.52 15.99 18.36
N LYS A 87 -7.33 16.57 19.26
CA LYS A 87 -8.78 16.72 19.10
C LYS A 87 -9.24 18.15 18.79
N ASP A 88 -8.39 19.14 19.05
CA ASP A 88 -8.74 20.55 18.87
C ASP A 88 -8.99 20.87 17.38
N PRO A 89 -10.21 21.28 16.97
CA PRO A 89 -10.54 21.52 15.56
C PRO A 89 -9.71 22.64 14.93
N SER A 90 -9.35 23.66 15.70
CA SER A 90 -8.59 24.81 15.18
C SER A 90 -7.16 24.39 14.81
N ARG A 91 -6.50 23.64 15.70
CA ARG A 91 -5.19 23.05 15.47
C ARG A 91 -5.21 22.04 14.33
N LEU A 92 -6.24 21.19 14.25
CA LEU A 92 -6.41 20.27 13.13
C LEU A 92 -6.56 21.02 11.80
N SER A 93 -7.27 22.15 11.76
CA SER A 93 -7.33 23.00 10.56
C SER A 93 -5.95 23.52 10.19
N THR A 94 -5.21 24.08 11.14
CA THR A 94 -3.86 24.61 10.91
C THR A 94 -2.91 23.53 10.38
N ILE A 95 -2.93 22.32 10.97
CA ILE A 95 -2.15 21.17 10.48
C ILE A 95 -2.53 20.84 9.03
N ARG A 96 -3.83 20.72 8.75
CA ARG A 96 -4.32 20.41 7.39
C ARG A 96 -3.87 21.46 6.38
N ASP A 97 -3.99 22.74 6.71
CA ASP A 97 -3.71 23.84 5.78
C ASP A 97 -2.21 23.94 5.48
N LEU A 98 -1.36 23.85 6.50
CA LEU A 98 0.09 23.88 6.33
C LEU A 98 0.61 22.68 5.55
N LEU A 99 0.14 21.46 5.86
CA LEU A 99 0.51 20.26 5.09
C LEU A 99 -0.01 20.32 3.66
N SER A 100 -1.21 20.84 3.45
CA SER A 100 -1.75 21.04 2.10
C SER A 100 -0.90 22.01 1.29
N ASN A 101 -0.36 23.07 1.90
CA ASN A 101 0.55 24.00 1.23
C ASN A 101 1.86 23.32 0.83
N VAL A 102 2.44 22.48 1.71
CA VAL A 102 3.64 21.69 1.38
C VAL A 102 3.36 20.71 0.23
N LEU A 103 2.22 20.02 0.23
CA LEU A 103 1.88 19.07 -0.83
C LEU A 103 1.60 19.74 -2.18
N ARG A 104 0.98 20.92 -2.18
CA ARG A 104 0.68 21.68 -3.41
C ARG A 104 1.94 22.15 -4.12
N GLY A 105 2.99 22.56 -3.40
CA GLY A 105 4.22 23.07 -4.02
C GLY A 105 3.92 24.12 -5.11
N SER A 106 4.62 24.05 -6.25
CA SER A 106 4.45 24.95 -7.40
C SER A 106 3.58 24.39 -8.55
N ASN A 107 2.99 23.19 -8.44
CA ASN A 107 2.27 22.53 -9.54
C ASN A 107 0.94 21.89 -9.11
N ASP A 108 0.01 21.88 -10.08
CA ASP A 108 -1.41 21.49 -10.06
C ASP A 108 -2.13 21.36 -8.69
N PRO A 109 -2.94 22.37 -8.29
CA PRO A 109 -3.67 22.37 -7.02
C PRO A 109 -4.76 21.30 -6.88
N LYS A 110 -5.04 20.48 -7.90
CA LYS A 110 -6.17 19.54 -7.90
C LYS A 110 -5.85 18.16 -7.31
N THR A 111 -4.58 17.78 -7.21
CA THR A 111 -4.19 16.40 -6.83
C THR A 111 -3.66 16.27 -5.40
N ALA A 112 -3.17 17.35 -4.80
CA ALA A 112 -2.72 17.35 -3.40
C ALA A 112 -3.91 17.32 -2.41
N ARG A 113 -3.92 16.35 -1.49
CA ARG A 113 -4.96 16.22 -0.47
C ARG A 113 -4.38 15.82 0.89
N THR A 114 -4.84 16.53 1.93
CA THR A 114 -4.62 16.18 3.33
C THR A 114 -5.96 15.88 4.01
N THR A 115 -6.13 14.66 4.50
CA THR A 115 -7.30 14.25 5.28
C THR A 115 -6.88 13.97 6.71
N LEU A 116 -7.58 14.56 7.67
CA LEU A 116 -7.40 14.32 9.09
C LEU A 116 -8.62 13.59 9.62
N SER A 117 -8.40 12.46 10.28
CA SER A 117 -9.43 11.66 10.91
C SER A 117 -9.06 11.45 12.38
N PRO A 118 -9.95 11.83 13.33
CA PRO A 118 -9.73 11.56 14.74
C PRO A 118 -9.90 10.07 15.10
N HIS A 119 -10.39 9.24 14.18
CA HIS A 119 -10.70 7.84 14.42
C HIS A 119 -10.32 6.96 13.22
N GLY A 120 -9.79 5.76 13.47
CA GLY A 120 -9.75 4.69 12.48
C GLY A 120 -8.70 3.63 12.77
N VAL A 121 -9.12 2.39 12.96
CA VAL A 121 -8.24 1.21 12.82
C VAL A 121 -8.28 0.82 11.34
N THR A 122 -7.60 1.59 10.50
CA THR A 122 -7.42 1.18 9.11
C THR A 122 -6.06 0.53 9.00
N ASN A 123 -6.01 -0.69 8.45
CA ASN A 123 -4.74 -1.28 8.06
C ASN A 123 -4.02 -0.30 7.11
N ARG A 124 -2.90 0.29 7.55
CA ARG A 124 -2.18 1.37 6.84
C ARG A 124 -1.82 0.96 5.42
N ASP A 125 -1.40 -0.29 5.26
CA ASP A 125 -1.09 -0.89 3.96
C ASP A 125 -2.30 -0.88 3.03
N ARG A 126 -3.46 -1.35 3.52
CA ARG A 126 -4.71 -1.33 2.76
C ARG A 126 -5.13 0.09 2.40
N ARG A 127 -4.96 1.04 3.34
CA ARG A 127 -5.33 2.42 3.11
C ARG A 127 -4.47 3.10 2.05
N LEU A 128 -3.16 2.85 2.08
CA LEU A 128 -2.24 3.37 1.06
C LEU A 128 -2.55 2.84 -0.34
N HIS A 129 -2.96 1.58 -0.47
CA HIS A 129 -3.47 1.04 -1.75
C HIS A 129 -4.63 1.86 -2.29
N GLN A 130 -5.62 2.15 -1.43
CA GLN A 130 -6.79 2.93 -1.82
C GLN A 130 -6.42 4.37 -2.19
N ILE A 131 -5.51 4.99 -1.44
CA ILE A 131 -5.04 6.35 -1.72
C ILE A 131 -4.32 6.39 -3.07
N MET A 132 -3.33 5.50 -3.28
CA MET A 132 -2.57 5.43 -4.53
C MET A 132 -3.47 5.14 -5.74
N PHE A 133 -4.39 4.18 -5.62
CA PHE A 133 -5.35 3.86 -6.67
C PHE A 133 -6.28 5.04 -7.00
N ALA A 134 -6.87 5.69 -5.99
CA ALA A 134 -7.72 6.86 -6.19
C ALA A 134 -6.97 8.04 -6.84
N ASP A 135 -5.66 8.09 -6.60
CA ASP A 135 -4.74 9.09 -7.11
C ASP A 135 -4.12 8.73 -8.47
N ARG A 136 -4.50 7.57 -9.02
CA ARG A 136 -4.16 7.09 -10.37
C ARG A 136 -2.65 6.97 -10.60
N ASP A 137 -1.91 6.54 -9.60
CA ASP A 137 -0.48 6.27 -9.73
C ASP A 137 -0.14 5.25 -10.81
N TYR A 138 -1.09 4.38 -11.18
CA TYR A 138 -0.95 3.39 -12.25
C TYR A 138 -0.92 3.97 -13.67
N GLU A 139 -1.33 5.22 -13.88
CA GLU A 139 -1.27 5.87 -15.20
C GLU A 139 0.22 6.16 -15.53
N ARG A 140 0.79 5.38 -16.46
CA ARG A 140 2.15 5.64 -16.96
C ARG A 140 2.14 6.93 -17.79
N ILE A 141 2.94 7.91 -17.37
CA ILE A 141 3.24 9.06 -18.22
C ILE A 141 4.18 8.56 -19.32
N GLU A 142 3.65 8.35 -20.52
CA GLU A 142 4.47 8.20 -21.72
C GLU A 142 5.30 9.47 -21.87
N ARG A 143 6.56 9.42 -21.42
CA ARG A 143 7.53 10.45 -21.80
C ARG A 143 7.84 10.21 -23.26
N ALA A 144 7.12 10.90 -24.14
CA ALA A 144 7.45 11.00 -25.55
C ALA A 144 8.97 11.25 -25.69
N GLY A 145 9.69 10.25 -26.22
CA GLY A 145 11.11 10.36 -26.55
C GLY A 145 12.14 9.82 -25.53
N GLN A 146 11.76 8.99 -24.56
CA GLN A 146 12.73 8.40 -23.61
C GLN A 146 12.69 6.85 -23.51
N GLU A 147 12.37 6.17 -24.61
CA GLU A 147 12.50 4.71 -24.71
C GLU A 147 13.95 4.23 -24.91
N GLU A 148 14.90 5.09 -25.28
CA GLU A 148 16.21 4.61 -25.77
C GLU A 148 17.41 4.69 -24.81
N LEU A 149 17.28 5.16 -23.57
CA LEU A 149 18.44 5.28 -22.66
C LEU A 149 18.12 4.94 -21.20
N ARG A 150 17.38 3.85 -20.96
CA ARG A 150 17.45 3.18 -19.66
C ARG A 150 18.05 1.81 -19.89
N ASP A 151 19.35 1.70 -19.64
CA ASP A 151 19.96 0.46 -19.18
C ASP A 151 19.28 0.12 -17.84
N ARG A 152 18.03 -0.37 -17.92
CA ARG A 152 17.24 -0.84 -16.79
C ARG A 152 18.06 -2.00 -16.26
N ASP A 153 18.77 -1.75 -15.18
CA ASP A 153 19.37 -2.76 -14.33
C ASP A 153 18.45 -3.99 -14.32
N LYS A 154 19.01 -5.15 -14.70
CA LYS A 154 18.38 -6.44 -15.12
C LYS A 154 17.36 -7.04 -14.15
N ARG A 155 16.39 -6.27 -13.64
CA ARG A 155 15.32 -6.72 -12.78
C ARG A 155 14.10 -6.97 -13.64
N PRO A 156 13.56 -8.20 -13.65
CA PRO A 156 12.36 -8.50 -14.42
C PRO A 156 11.21 -7.65 -13.90
N LEU A 157 10.62 -6.83 -14.77
CA LEU A 157 9.36 -6.15 -14.47
C LEU A 157 8.29 -7.19 -14.12
N PRO A 158 7.29 -6.80 -13.31
CA PRO A 158 6.08 -7.61 -13.27
C PRO A 158 5.53 -7.77 -14.67
N HIS A 159 5.11 -8.99 -15.00
CA HIS A 159 4.43 -9.29 -16.23
C HIS A 159 3.02 -9.78 -15.89
N VAL A 160 2.03 -9.04 -16.37
CA VAL A 160 0.61 -9.34 -16.16
C VAL A 160 -0.01 -9.64 -17.52
N THR A 161 -0.77 -10.73 -17.59
CA THR A 161 -1.59 -11.07 -18.76
C THR A 161 -3.01 -11.33 -18.31
N VAL A 162 -3.96 -10.91 -19.14
CA VAL A 162 -5.38 -11.10 -18.88
C VAL A 162 -5.96 -11.84 -20.08
N GLY A 163 -6.57 -12.99 -19.84
CA GLY A 163 -7.21 -13.83 -20.85
C GLY A 163 -8.65 -14.17 -20.46
N ASP A 164 -9.37 -14.78 -21.40
CA ASP A 164 -10.78 -15.14 -21.21
C ASP A 164 -10.91 -16.66 -21.05
N CYS A 165 -11.66 -17.09 -20.04
CA CYS A 165 -12.07 -18.48 -19.86
C CYS A 165 -13.55 -18.60 -20.19
N VAL A 166 -13.84 -18.70 -21.49
CA VAL A 166 -15.21 -18.69 -22.05
C VAL A 166 -16.07 -19.82 -21.49
N GLU A 167 -15.48 -21.01 -21.28
CA GLU A 167 -16.22 -22.18 -20.79
C GLU A 167 -16.85 -21.98 -19.39
N LYS A 168 -16.23 -21.14 -18.57
CA LYS A 168 -16.65 -20.90 -17.18
C LYS A 168 -17.05 -19.45 -16.93
N ASP A 169 -17.13 -18.64 -17.98
CA ASP A 169 -17.49 -17.23 -17.92
C ASP A 169 -16.63 -16.45 -16.90
N TYR A 170 -15.32 -16.68 -16.92
CA TYR A 170 -14.35 -16.00 -16.06
C TYR A 170 -13.34 -15.22 -16.89
N THR A 171 -12.82 -14.15 -16.30
CA THR A 171 -11.54 -13.57 -16.74
C THR A 171 -10.40 -14.22 -15.96
N VAL A 172 -9.33 -14.60 -16.64
CA VAL A 172 -8.13 -15.20 -16.05
C VAL A 172 -7.02 -14.17 -16.05
N VAL A 173 -6.48 -13.88 -14.87
CA VAL A 173 -5.34 -12.98 -14.70
C VAL A 173 -4.13 -13.79 -14.29
N THR A 174 -3.08 -13.76 -15.11
CA THR A 174 -1.83 -14.44 -14.84
C THR A 174 -0.72 -13.42 -14.63
N MET A 175 0.01 -13.56 -13.51
CA MET A 175 1.04 -12.62 -13.08
C MET A 175 2.34 -13.37 -12.77
N ARG A 176 3.46 -12.78 -13.22
CA ARG A 176 4.81 -13.17 -12.86
C ARG A 176 5.54 -11.97 -12.30
N ALA A 177 6.11 -12.10 -11.10
CA ALA A 177 6.89 -11.05 -10.46
C ALA A 177 7.97 -11.63 -9.55
N GLN A 178 8.90 -10.80 -9.08
CA GLN A 178 9.81 -11.20 -8.00
C GLN A 178 9.01 -11.49 -6.73
N ASP A 179 9.28 -12.63 -6.09
CA ASP A 179 8.62 -12.98 -4.84
C ASP A 179 9.08 -12.06 -3.71
N ARG A 180 8.11 -11.59 -2.93
CA ARG A 180 8.34 -10.67 -1.80
C ARG A 180 7.19 -10.73 -0.80
N PRO A 181 7.45 -10.37 0.48
CA PRO A 181 6.39 -10.19 1.45
C PRO A 181 5.27 -9.28 0.91
N LYS A 182 4.03 -9.65 1.24
CA LYS A 182 2.80 -8.92 0.89
C LYS A 182 2.48 -8.86 -0.62
N LEU A 183 3.16 -9.60 -1.50
CA LEU A 183 2.84 -9.61 -2.93
C LEU A 183 1.39 -10.04 -3.22
N LEU A 184 0.96 -11.17 -2.65
CA LEU A 184 -0.43 -11.65 -2.76
C LEU A 184 -1.44 -10.64 -2.20
N PHE A 185 -1.08 -10.00 -1.08
CA PHE A 185 -1.91 -8.97 -0.47
C PHE A 185 -2.12 -7.78 -1.41
N ASP A 186 -1.07 -7.32 -2.09
CA ASP A 186 -1.13 -6.20 -3.02
C ASP A 186 -2.05 -6.52 -4.20
N ILE A 187 -1.92 -7.72 -4.77
CA ILE A 187 -2.74 -8.18 -5.89
C ILE A 187 -4.22 -8.27 -5.50
N VAL A 188 -4.52 -8.91 -4.37
CA VAL A 188 -5.91 -9.05 -3.90
C VAL A 188 -6.51 -7.70 -3.55
N CYS A 189 -5.74 -6.79 -2.97
CA CYS A 189 -6.17 -5.42 -2.71
C CYS A 189 -6.57 -4.70 -4.00
N THR A 190 -5.72 -4.76 -5.03
CA THR A 190 -6.00 -4.14 -6.33
C THR A 190 -7.25 -4.72 -6.97
N LEU A 191 -7.37 -6.05 -7.04
CA LEU A 191 -8.57 -6.70 -7.58
C LEU A 191 -9.84 -6.26 -6.84
N THR A 192 -9.76 -6.18 -5.51
CA THR A 192 -10.88 -5.73 -4.68
C THR A 192 -11.23 -4.26 -4.90
N ASP A 193 -10.23 -3.37 -5.02
CA ASP A 193 -10.44 -1.93 -5.27
C ASP A 193 -11.02 -1.67 -6.67
N MET A 194 -10.70 -2.53 -7.63
CA MET A 194 -11.30 -2.57 -8.96
C MET A 194 -12.63 -3.33 -9.01
N GLN A 195 -13.17 -3.73 -7.85
CA GLN A 195 -14.46 -4.43 -7.73
C GLN A 195 -14.52 -5.79 -8.45
N TYR A 196 -13.40 -6.52 -8.49
CA TYR A 196 -13.36 -7.92 -8.92
C TYR A 196 -13.45 -8.88 -7.73
N VAL A 197 -14.20 -9.95 -7.92
CA VAL A 197 -14.31 -11.09 -7.01
C VAL A 197 -13.44 -12.23 -7.51
N VAL A 198 -12.53 -12.70 -6.66
CA VAL A 198 -11.70 -13.88 -6.95
C VAL A 198 -12.46 -15.15 -6.60
N PHE A 199 -12.72 -16.00 -7.59
CA PHE A 199 -13.39 -17.30 -7.41
C PHE A 199 -12.39 -18.42 -7.17
N HIS A 200 -11.31 -18.42 -7.95
CA HIS A 200 -10.23 -19.39 -7.84
C HIS A 200 -8.88 -18.67 -7.96
N GLY A 201 -7.89 -19.16 -7.22
CA GLY A 201 -6.55 -18.62 -7.23
C GLY A 201 -5.53 -19.74 -7.11
N VAL A 202 -4.44 -19.62 -7.88
CA VAL A 202 -3.27 -20.49 -7.78
C VAL A 202 -2.07 -19.60 -7.53
N VAL A 203 -1.33 -19.89 -6.47
CA VAL A 203 -0.10 -19.18 -6.11
C VAL A 203 1.03 -20.18 -6.08
N LYS A 204 2.10 -19.90 -6.82
CA LYS A 204 3.29 -20.74 -6.91
C LYS A 204 4.52 -19.85 -6.76
N THR A 205 5.41 -20.20 -5.83
CA THR A 205 6.73 -19.57 -5.75
C THR A 205 7.76 -20.53 -6.30
N LEU A 206 8.60 -20.06 -7.21
CA LEU A 206 9.75 -20.77 -7.74
C LEU A 206 11.01 -19.92 -7.55
N ARG A 207 11.89 -20.37 -6.66
CA ARG A 207 13.12 -19.65 -6.28
C ARG A 207 12.81 -18.24 -5.76
N MET A 208 13.06 -17.22 -6.59
CA MET A 208 12.86 -15.80 -6.28
C MET A 208 11.72 -15.19 -7.10
N GLU A 209 10.96 -16.00 -7.83
CA GLU A 209 9.83 -15.56 -8.64
C GLU A 209 8.52 -16.14 -8.08
N ALA A 210 7.46 -15.35 -8.14
CA ALA A 210 6.10 -15.74 -7.85
C ALA A 210 5.28 -15.74 -9.13
N PHE A 211 4.51 -16.83 -9.32
CA PHE A 211 3.55 -17.03 -10.38
C PHE A 211 2.17 -17.14 -9.76
N GLN A 212 1.25 -16.31 -10.22
CA GLN A 212 -0.09 -16.21 -9.66
C GLN A 212 -1.12 -16.21 -10.78
N GLU A 213 -2.15 -17.03 -10.66
CA GLU A 213 -3.26 -17.12 -11.61
C GLU A 213 -4.57 -16.96 -10.84
N PHE A 214 -5.42 -16.01 -11.23
CA PHE A 214 -6.72 -15.77 -10.61
C PHE A 214 -7.85 -15.80 -11.64
N TYR A 215 -8.94 -16.47 -11.27
CA TYR A 215 -10.19 -16.50 -12.00
C TYR A 215 -11.13 -15.50 -11.33
N ILE A 216 -11.47 -14.44 -12.06
CA ILE A 216 -12.21 -13.30 -11.53
C ILE A 216 -13.49 -13.05 -12.33
N ARG A 217 -14.46 -12.42 -11.67
CA ARG A 217 -15.56 -11.68 -12.30
C ARG A 217 -15.70 -10.34 -11.63
N HIS A 218 -16.25 -9.36 -12.33
CA HIS A 218 -16.64 -8.12 -11.70
C HIS A 218 -17.80 -8.39 -10.70
N VAL A 219 -18.00 -7.50 -9.72
CA VAL A 219 -19.08 -7.64 -8.72
C VAL A 219 -20.48 -7.69 -9.32
N ASP A 220 -20.66 -7.22 -10.56
CA ASP A 220 -21.90 -7.36 -11.33
C ASP A 220 -22.14 -8.80 -11.86
N GLY A 221 -21.15 -9.69 -11.72
CA GLY A 221 -21.21 -11.08 -12.13
C GLY A 221 -20.69 -11.36 -13.54
N PHE A 222 -20.21 -10.36 -14.28
CA PHE A 222 -19.71 -10.54 -15.65
C PHE A 222 -18.18 -10.58 -15.73
N PRO A 223 -17.60 -11.24 -16.75
CA PRO A 223 -16.17 -11.10 -17.07
C PRO A 223 -15.89 -9.72 -17.68
N ILE A 224 -14.60 -9.36 -17.75
CA ILE A 224 -14.14 -8.13 -18.41
C ILE A 224 -14.61 -8.12 -19.87
N SER A 225 -15.29 -7.05 -20.27
CA SER A 225 -15.91 -6.96 -21.59
C SER A 225 -15.25 -5.95 -22.54
N SER A 226 -14.30 -5.13 -22.05
CA SER A 226 -13.66 -4.09 -22.86
C SER A 226 -12.14 -4.09 -22.73
N GLU A 227 -11.46 -3.73 -23.82
CA GLU A 227 -10.00 -3.67 -23.84
C GLU A 227 -9.46 -2.55 -22.93
N ALA A 228 -10.19 -1.45 -22.79
CA ALA A 228 -9.81 -0.36 -21.88
C ALA A 228 -9.84 -0.78 -20.40
N GLU A 229 -10.82 -1.61 -20.02
CA GLU A 229 -10.90 -2.19 -18.68
C GLU A 229 -9.78 -3.22 -18.46
N ARG A 230 -9.50 -4.07 -19.46
CA ARG A 230 -8.40 -5.03 -19.45
C ARG A 230 -7.04 -4.33 -19.24
N GLU A 231 -6.77 -3.30 -20.03
CA GLU A 231 -5.56 -2.49 -19.92
C GLU A 231 -5.44 -1.81 -18.56
N ARG A 232 -6.53 -1.20 -18.07
CA ARG A 232 -6.54 -0.59 -16.73
C ARG A 232 -6.22 -1.63 -15.64
N LEU A 233 -6.76 -2.85 -15.73
CA LEU A 233 -6.47 -3.91 -14.77
C LEU A 233 -4.99 -4.29 -14.79
N MET A 234 -4.41 -4.47 -15.97
CA MET A 234 -2.97 -4.74 -16.10
C MET A 234 -2.13 -3.64 -15.45
N GLN A 235 -2.40 -2.38 -15.79
CA GLN A 235 -1.69 -1.22 -15.23
C GLN A 235 -1.81 -1.15 -13.70
N CYS A 236 -3.00 -1.35 -13.15
CA CYS A 236 -3.23 -1.30 -11.71
C CYS A 236 -2.48 -2.42 -10.98
N LEU A 237 -2.44 -3.63 -11.54
CA LEU A 237 -1.72 -4.76 -10.97
C LEU A 237 -0.21 -4.57 -11.05
N GLU A 238 0.31 -4.11 -12.20
CA GLU A 238 1.73 -3.77 -12.34
C GLU A 238 2.16 -2.70 -11.33
N ALA A 239 1.41 -1.60 -11.24
CA ALA A 239 1.69 -0.53 -10.28
C ALA A 239 1.67 -1.05 -8.83
N ALA A 240 0.66 -1.84 -8.45
CA ALA A 240 0.58 -2.41 -7.10
C ALA A 240 1.75 -3.34 -6.76
N ILE A 241 2.26 -4.10 -7.74
CA ILE A 241 3.45 -4.93 -7.56
C ILE A 241 4.71 -4.06 -7.42
N GLU A 242 4.83 -3.00 -8.23
CA GLU A 242 5.97 -2.08 -8.26
C GLU A 242 6.07 -1.20 -7.00
N ARG A 243 4.96 -0.69 -6.45
CA ARG A 243 4.92 0.16 -5.23
C ARG A 243 5.79 -0.36 -4.07
N ARG A 244 5.91 -1.68 -3.95
CA ARG A 244 6.72 -2.36 -2.92
C ARG A 244 7.75 -3.31 -3.50
N ALA A 245 7.96 -3.33 -4.81
CA ALA A 245 9.17 -3.90 -5.38
C ALA A 245 10.33 -3.08 -4.81
N SER A 246 11.40 -3.73 -4.34
CA SER A 246 12.47 -3.05 -3.60
C SER A 246 13.24 -2.07 -4.50
N GLU A 247 12.70 -0.87 -4.67
CA GLU A 247 13.35 0.26 -5.30
C GLU A 247 14.24 0.93 -4.26
N GLY A 248 15.54 0.74 -4.40
CA GLY A 248 16.54 1.40 -3.57
C GLY A 248 17.14 0.53 -2.45
N MET A 249 18.09 1.15 -1.77
CA MET A 249 18.83 0.58 -0.65
C MET A 249 17.99 0.70 0.63
N GLY A 250 17.83 -0.41 1.36
CA GLY A 250 17.15 -0.39 2.65
C GLY A 250 18.09 0.11 3.76
N LEU A 251 17.63 1.04 4.59
CA LEU A 251 18.31 1.56 5.76
C LEU A 251 17.41 1.37 6.98
N GLU A 252 17.95 0.78 8.04
CA GLU A 252 17.27 0.54 9.31
C GLU A 252 17.85 1.46 10.38
N LEU A 253 16.98 2.28 10.99
CA LEU A 253 17.28 3.18 12.09
C LEU A 253 16.78 2.56 13.40
N CYS A 254 17.63 2.50 14.42
CA CYS A 254 17.23 2.10 15.76
C CYS A 254 17.89 3.01 16.80
N THR A 255 17.11 3.85 17.48
CA THR A 255 17.60 4.79 18.50
C THR A 255 16.49 5.12 19.50
N GLU A 256 16.83 5.73 20.63
CA GLU A 256 15.84 6.38 21.50
C GLU A 256 15.08 7.43 20.70
N ASP A 257 13.75 7.41 20.83
CA ASP A 257 12.87 8.32 20.13
C ASP A 257 12.77 9.67 20.85
N ARG A 258 12.56 10.71 20.06
CA ARG A 258 12.31 12.07 20.54
C ARG A 258 11.57 12.85 19.48
N VAL A 259 10.83 13.86 19.92
CA VAL A 259 10.20 14.79 18.98
C VAL A 259 11.26 15.46 18.11
N GLY A 260 10.94 15.54 16.82
CA GLY A 260 11.84 16.03 15.77
C GLY A 260 12.84 15.02 15.22
N LEU A 261 12.98 13.80 15.78
CA LEU A 261 13.96 12.82 15.28
C LEU A 261 13.75 12.52 13.80
N LEU A 262 12.52 12.19 13.41
CA LEU A 262 12.19 11.89 12.02
C LEU A 262 12.47 13.09 11.08
N SER A 263 12.25 14.31 11.56
CA SER A 263 12.59 15.54 10.81
C SER A 263 14.09 15.67 10.58
N ASP A 264 14.91 15.42 11.60
CA ASP A 264 16.37 15.50 11.49
C ASP A 264 16.91 14.42 10.54
N ILE A 265 16.44 13.18 10.66
CA ILE A 265 16.88 12.06 9.81
C ILE A 265 16.52 12.29 8.35
N THR A 266 15.27 12.66 8.08
CA THR A 266 14.81 12.93 6.71
C THR A 266 15.48 14.15 6.10
N ARG A 267 15.83 15.16 6.92
CA ARG A 267 16.66 16.30 6.51
C ARG A 267 18.07 15.86 6.13
N THR A 268 18.73 15.03 6.94
CA THR A 268 20.05 14.48 6.61
C THR A 268 20.03 13.73 5.28
N PHE A 269 19.00 12.92 5.01
CA PHE A 269 18.86 12.23 3.72
C PHE A 269 18.71 13.22 2.55
N ARG A 270 17.87 14.25 2.71
CA ARG A 270 17.71 15.32 1.71
C ARG A 270 19.03 16.05 1.44
N GLU A 271 19.77 16.43 2.47
CA GLU A 271 21.04 17.16 2.36
C GLU A 271 22.15 16.33 1.71
N ASN A 272 22.04 15.00 1.77
CA ASN A 272 22.93 14.06 1.07
C ASN A 272 22.36 13.59 -0.29
N SER A 273 21.39 14.32 -0.86
CA SER A 273 20.79 14.03 -2.17
C SER A 273 20.16 12.64 -2.29
N LEU A 274 19.55 12.15 -1.21
CA LEU A 274 18.76 10.92 -1.23
C LEU A 274 17.27 11.20 -1.39
N CYS A 275 16.59 10.31 -2.11
CA CYS A 275 15.14 10.28 -2.23
C CYS A 275 14.61 9.04 -1.53
N ILE A 276 13.59 9.22 -0.68
CA ILE A 276 12.94 8.15 0.07
C ILE A 276 11.78 7.63 -0.78
N LYS A 277 11.90 6.40 -1.27
CA LYS A 277 10.84 5.73 -2.05
C LYS A 277 9.80 5.08 -1.18
N ARG A 278 10.23 4.61 -0.01
CA ARG A 278 9.38 3.97 0.98
C ARG A 278 9.91 4.23 2.38
N ALA A 279 9.01 4.41 3.33
CA ALA A 279 9.38 4.47 4.73
C ALA A 279 8.32 3.78 5.61
N GLU A 280 8.80 2.98 6.55
CA GLU A 280 8.04 2.37 7.64
C GLU A 280 8.57 2.99 8.93
N ILE A 281 7.76 3.80 9.61
CA ILE A 281 8.13 4.50 10.84
C ILE A 281 7.33 3.88 11.99
N SER A 282 8.02 3.58 13.09
CA SER A 282 7.39 3.07 14.29
C SER A 282 8.17 3.44 15.55
N THR A 283 7.43 3.88 16.56
CA THR A 283 7.95 4.08 17.91
C THR A 283 7.36 3.02 18.82
N GLU A 284 8.23 2.21 19.40
CA GLU A 284 7.87 1.13 20.33
C GLU A 284 8.75 1.24 21.59
N GLU A 285 8.12 1.25 22.76
CA GLU A 285 8.83 1.30 24.07
C GLU A 285 9.84 2.46 24.17
N GLY A 286 9.51 3.63 23.59
CA GLY A 286 10.38 4.81 23.59
C GLY A 286 11.53 4.76 22.57
N LYS A 287 11.58 3.73 21.71
CA LYS A 287 12.59 3.58 20.66
C LYS A 287 11.98 3.75 19.27
N ALA A 288 12.63 4.56 18.45
CA ALA A 288 12.36 4.65 17.03
C ALA A 288 12.95 3.43 16.31
N ARG A 289 12.13 2.77 15.51
CA ARG A 289 12.47 1.61 14.68
C ARG A 289 11.97 1.90 13.27
N ASP A 290 12.80 2.59 12.51
CA ASP A 290 12.40 3.08 11.19
C ASP A 290 13.13 2.31 10.09
N THR A 291 12.43 2.01 9.00
CA THR A 291 13.02 1.46 7.79
C THR A 291 12.77 2.41 6.64
N PHE A 292 13.83 2.82 5.95
CA PHE A 292 13.77 3.67 4.76
C PHE A 292 14.30 2.90 3.56
N TYR A 293 13.67 3.07 2.40
CA TYR A 293 14.16 2.58 1.12
C TYR A 293 14.52 3.79 0.27
N VAL A 294 15.80 3.94 -0.04
CA VAL A 294 16.35 5.15 -0.62
C VAL A 294 17.04 4.92 -1.96
N THR A 295 16.90 5.89 -2.86
CA THR A 295 17.64 6.01 -4.11
C THR A 295 18.39 7.34 -4.12
N ASP A 296 19.24 7.55 -5.11
CA ASP A 296 19.64 8.92 -5.44
C ASP A 296 18.47 9.72 -6.04
N VAL A 297 18.68 11.01 -6.30
CA VAL A 297 17.67 11.91 -6.91
C VAL A 297 17.28 11.53 -8.35
N THR A 298 18.08 10.69 -9.02
CA THR A 298 17.81 10.20 -10.38
C THR A 298 17.07 8.86 -10.40
N GLY A 299 16.91 8.23 -9.23
CA GLY A 299 16.27 6.91 -9.07
C GLY A 299 17.25 5.74 -9.13
N ASN A 300 18.56 5.99 -9.18
CA ASN A 300 19.58 4.95 -9.23
C ASN A 300 19.99 4.46 -7.82
N PRO A 301 20.66 3.30 -7.72
CA PRO A 301 21.23 2.82 -6.47
C PRO A 301 22.17 3.84 -5.82
N VAL A 302 22.11 3.95 -4.49
CA VAL A 302 22.92 4.91 -3.71
C VAL A 302 24.38 4.46 -3.65
N ASP A 303 25.32 5.39 -3.87
CA ASP A 303 26.75 5.16 -3.67
C ASP A 303 27.04 4.84 -2.19
N PRO A 304 27.68 3.70 -1.86
CA PRO A 304 28.08 3.35 -0.50
C PRO A 304 28.82 4.46 0.26
N LYS A 305 29.60 5.31 -0.42
CA LYS A 305 30.33 6.42 0.22
C LYS A 305 29.39 7.47 0.81
N ILE A 306 28.23 7.70 0.18
CA ILE A 306 27.20 8.60 0.70
C ILE A 306 26.63 8.01 1.99
N ILE A 307 26.41 6.70 2.04
CA ILE A 307 25.96 6.01 3.24
C ILE A 307 26.97 6.13 4.37
N ASP A 308 28.27 5.98 4.09
CA ASP A 308 29.32 6.17 5.09
C ASP A 308 29.38 7.62 5.60
N SER A 309 29.04 8.61 4.76
CA SER A 309 28.88 10.01 5.20
C SER A 309 27.69 10.18 6.14
N ILE A 310 26.53 9.65 5.75
CA ILE A 310 25.30 9.72 6.54
C ILE A 310 25.47 9.02 7.89
N ARG A 311 26.10 7.84 7.91
CA ARG A 311 26.39 7.10 9.15
C ARG A 311 27.32 7.86 10.09
N ARG A 312 28.28 8.64 9.57
CA ARG A 312 29.11 9.52 10.40
C ARG A 312 28.32 10.68 11.01
N GLN A 313 27.27 11.14 10.35
CA GLN A 313 26.39 12.22 10.86
C GLN A 313 25.36 11.70 11.87
N ILE A 314 24.70 10.57 11.57
CA ILE A 314 23.61 10.00 12.39
C ILE A 314 24.16 9.09 13.50
N GLY A 315 25.24 8.37 13.23
CA GLY A 315 25.87 7.40 14.12
C GLY A 315 25.83 5.97 13.57
N ASP A 316 27.00 5.32 13.54
CA ASP A 316 27.18 3.97 12.97
C ASP A 316 26.38 2.86 13.65
N LYS A 317 26.05 3.04 14.93
CA LYS A 317 25.25 2.07 15.70
C LYS A 317 23.75 2.28 15.51
N VAL A 318 23.36 3.48 15.07
CA VAL A 318 21.98 3.95 14.95
C VAL A 318 21.42 3.59 13.57
N LEU A 319 22.20 3.81 12.50
CA LEU A 319 21.79 3.52 11.12
C LEU A 319 22.56 2.32 10.54
N LYS A 320 21.82 1.31 10.08
CA LYS A 320 22.37 0.09 9.46
C LYS A 320 21.82 -0.09 8.06
N VAL A 321 22.64 -0.65 7.17
CA VAL A 321 22.15 -1.08 5.85
C VAL A 321 21.39 -2.40 6.01
N LYS A 322 20.16 -2.44 5.51
CA LYS A 322 19.32 -3.64 5.48
C LYS A 322 19.85 -4.59 4.42
N HIS A 323 20.52 -5.65 4.86
CA HIS A 323 20.95 -6.71 3.95
C HIS A 323 19.76 -7.60 3.61
N ASN A 324 19.44 -7.74 2.32
CA ASN A 324 18.45 -8.71 1.85
C ASN A 324 18.97 -10.13 2.15
N SER A 325 18.48 -10.75 3.22
CA SER A 325 18.77 -12.14 3.61
C SER A 325 18.24 -13.20 2.62
N ASN A 326 17.62 -12.78 1.52
CA ASN A 326 17.16 -13.63 0.41
C ASN A 326 18.31 -14.23 -0.44
N LEU A 327 19.58 -13.90 -0.16
CA LEU A 327 20.75 -14.41 -0.89
C LEU A 327 21.35 -15.70 -0.29
N SER A 328 20.79 -16.26 0.78
CA SER A 328 21.19 -17.60 1.24
C SER A 328 20.33 -18.67 0.55
N PRO A 329 20.93 -19.61 -0.21
CA PRO A 329 20.18 -20.73 -0.78
C PRO A 329 19.67 -21.61 0.37
N LYS A 330 18.38 -21.53 0.67
CA LYS A 330 17.70 -22.53 1.50
C LYS A 330 17.75 -23.87 0.75
N PRO A 331 18.03 -25.01 1.43
CA PRO A 331 17.98 -26.32 0.80
C PRO A 331 16.57 -26.56 0.24
N PRO A 332 16.44 -27.29 -0.89
CA PRO A 332 15.15 -27.50 -1.55
C PRO A 332 14.18 -28.21 -0.60
N GLN A 333 13.15 -27.48 -0.15
CA GLN A 333 11.99 -28.06 0.52
C GLN A 333 10.87 -28.29 -0.50
N PRO A 334 10.07 -29.35 -0.34
CA PRO A 334 9.10 -29.78 -1.34
C PRO A 334 8.08 -28.68 -1.66
N THR A 335 7.78 -28.56 -2.95
CA THR A 335 6.85 -27.61 -3.57
C THR A 335 5.51 -27.65 -2.85
N THR A 336 5.20 -26.62 -2.08
CA THR A 336 3.87 -26.47 -1.46
C THR A 336 2.92 -25.92 -2.51
N ILE A 337 2.16 -26.81 -3.15
CA ILE A 337 0.96 -26.43 -3.94
C ILE A 337 -0.14 -26.15 -2.93
N GLY A 338 -0.29 -24.89 -2.53
CA GLY A 338 -1.38 -24.45 -1.67
C GLY A 338 -2.60 -24.08 -2.50
N PHE A 339 -3.67 -24.88 -2.45
CA PHE A 339 -5.01 -24.41 -2.82
C PHE A 339 -5.52 -23.55 -1.66
N LEU A 340 -5.36 -22.24 -1.77
CA LEU A 340 -5.91 -21.30 -0.81
C LEU A 340 -6.88 -20.41 -1.58
N LEU A 341 -8.18 -20.65 -1.39
CA LEU A 341 -9.25 -19.65 -1.28
C LEU A 341 -10.59 -20.39 -1.21
N GLY A 342 -10.95 -20.78 0.01
CA GLY A 342 -12.32 -21.02 0.45
C GLY A 342 -12.43 -20.50 1.87
N ASN A 343 -13.18 -19.41 2.07
CA ASN A 343 -13.48 -18.74 3.36
C ASN A 343 -12.45 -17.78 3.98
N PHE A 344 -12.04 -16.71 3.28
CA PHE A 344 -11.43 -15.55 3.95
C PHE A 344 -12.32 -14.29 4.08
N PHE A 345 -13.55 -14.30 3.57
CA PHE A 345 -14.57 -13.33 3.96
C PHE A 345 -15.95 -13.99 4.08
N LYS A 346 -16.16 -14.72 5.18
CA LYS A 346 -17.52 -15.07 5.63
C LYS A 346 -17.59 -15.07 7.15
N ALA A 347 -17.52 -13.89 7.74
CA ALA A 347 -17.88 -13.69 9.15
C ALA A 347 -19.37 -13.33 9.24
N ARG A 348 -20.23 -14.35 9.29
CA ARG A 348 -21.44 -14.38 10.13
C ARG A 348 -21.68 -15.84 10.51
N SER A 349 -21.25 -16.22 11.70
CA SER A 349 -21.80 -17.36 12.43
C SER A 349 -22.48 -16.79 13.65
N PHE A 350 -23.77 -17.07 13.84
CA PHE A 350 -24.24 -17.83 14.99
C PHE A 350 -25.64 -18.43 14.70
N GLN A 351 -25.66 -19.76 14.77
CA GLN A 351 -26.70 -20.63 15.35
C GLN A 351 -28.10 -20.65 14.73
N ASN A 352 -28.43 -21.78 14.09
CA ASN A 352 -29.38 -22.72 14.68
C ASN A 352 -29.14 -24.14 14.18
N PHE A 353 -28.84 -25.04 15.12
CA PHE A 353 -28.82 -26.48 14.93
C PHE A 353 -30.24 -27.00 14.68
N LYS A 354 -30.45 -27.75 13.60
CA LYS A 354 -31.36 -28.92 13.60
C LYS A 354 -30.75 -30.03 12.77
N LEU A 355 -30.33 -31.09 13.46
CA LEU A 355 -30.08 -32.42 12.92
C LEU A 355 -31.34 -32.88 12.15
N ILE A 356 -31.18 -33.33 10.90
CA ILE A 356 -32.11 -34.28 10.29
C ILE A 356 -31.34 -35.59 10.15
N LYS A 357 -31.80 -36.59 10.90
CA LYS A 357 -31.37 -37.98 10.82
C LYS A 357 -31.68 -38.55 9.44
N SER A 358 -30.72 -39.29 8.89
CA SER A 358 -30.94 -40.30 7.87
C SER A 358 -31.96 -41.35 8.36
N TYR A 359 -32.93 -41.68 7.52
CA TYR A 359 -33.56 -42.99 7.50
C TYR A 359 -33.39 -43.59 6.11
N SER A 360 -33.24 -44.92 6.12
CA SER A 360 -32.86 -45.85 5.07
C SER A 360 -33.57 -45.72 3.73
#